data_AF-A0A956NUV6-F1
#
_entry.id   AF-A0A956NUV6-F1
#
_cell.length_a   1.000
_cell.length_b   1.000
_cell.length_c   1.000
_cell.angle_alpha   90.00
_cell.angle_beta   90.00
_cell.angle_gamma   90.00
#
_symmetry.space_group_name_H-M   'P 1'
#
loop_
_entity.id
_entity.type
_entity.pdbx_description
1 polymer ?
#
loop_
_entity_poly.entity_id
_entity_poly.type
_entity_poly.pdbx_seq_one_letter_code
_entity_poly.pdbx_strand_id
1 'polypeptide(L)'
;MSDSSLTRRTFLGAAGAAVAGASLAPRDAVAAPWVRRGGRSRPMAVASANGLRGVARAIELVGKGSDTLDAIVEGVKIQELDPNDMSVGYGGLPNEEGVVQLDASCMHGPTMRAGAVGALEGIKTPSEIARLVLKYTNHIMLVGQDAQRFAVSYGYKVEDLLTPRAREAWLHWRA
;
A
#
# COMPACT_ATOMS: atom_id res chain seq x y z
N MET A 1 25.37 -4.19 -27.39
CA MET A 1 24.71 -2.95 -26.93
C MET A 1 24.89 -2.90 -25.43
N SER A 2 25.99 -2.29 -24.96
CA SER A 2 26.29 -2.19 -23.53
C SER A 2 26.02 -0.76 -23.08
N ASP A 3 25.28 -0.68 -21.98
CA ASP A 3 24.72 0.52 -21.38
C ASP A 3 25.85 1.38 -20.76
N SER A 4 26.11 2.56 -21.34
CA SER A 4 27.12 3.50 -20.87
C SER A 4 26.53 4.41 -19.80
N SER A 5 26.25 3.86 -18.62
CA SER A 5 25.81 4.63 -17.47
C SER A 5 26.99 5.43 -16.88
N LEU A 6 27.03 6.73 -17.14
CA LEU A 6 28.02 7.65 -16.59
C LEU A 6 27.92 7.65 -15.06
N THR A 7 28.96 7.14 -14.39
CA THR A 7 29.02 7.09 -12.93
C THR A 7 29.43 8.47 -12.37
N ARG A 8 28.96 8.84 -11.18
CA ARG A 8 29.30 10.13 -10.53
C ARG A 8 30.80 10.40 -10.44
N ARG A 9 31.63 9.35 -10.36
CA ARG A 9 33.11 9.46 -10.34
C ARG A 9 33.70 9.92 -11.67
N THR A 10 33.17 9.46 -12.79
CA THR A 10 33.61 9.86 -14.14
C THR A 10 33.24 11.31 -14.46
N PHE A 11 32.11 11.82 -13.95
CA PHE A 11 31.71 13.22 -14.14
C PHE A 11 32.64 14.20 -13.40
N LEU A 12 33.05 13.86 -12.17
CA LEU A 12 33.97 14.69 -11.39
C LEU A 12 35.41 14.64 -11.90
N GLY A 13 35.83 13.52 -12.50
CA GLY A 13 37.15 13.39 -13.11
C GLY A 13 37.32 14.22 -14.39
N ALA A 14 36.26 14.39 -15.18
CA ALA A 14 36.31 15.14 -16.45
C ALA A 14 36.37 16.67 -16.27
N ALA A 15 36.06 17.19 -15.09
CA ALA A 15 36.08 18.63 -14.80
C ALA A 15 37.49 19.16 -14.42
N GLY A 16 38.50 18.28 -14.28
CA GLY A 16 39.81 18.62 -13.72
C GLY A 16 40.85 19.18 -14.71
N ALA A 17 40.56 19.29 -16.00
CA ALA A 17 41.57 19.63 -17.01
C ALA A 17 41.08 20.66 -18.04
N ALA A 18 40.91 21.93 -17.63
CA ALA A 18 41.00 23.07 -18.54
C ALA A 18 41.24 24.40 -17.82
N VAL A 19 42.16 25.19 -18.39
CA VAL A 19 42.44 26.62 -18.19
C VAL A 19 43.40 27.00 -17.04
N ALA A 20 44.69 26.96 -17.39
CA ALA A 20 45.68 27.88 -16.84
C ALA A 20 45.39 29.33 -17.32
N GLY A 21 45.43 30.29 -16.39
CA GLY A 21 45.64 31.71 -16.70
C GLY A 21 44.41 32.59 -16.93
N ALA A 22 43.77 33.06 -15.86
CA ALA A 22 43.19 34.40 -15.76
C ALA A 22 42.91 34.72 -14.27
N SER A 23 43.72 35.59 -13.67
CA SER A 23 43.45 36.17 -12.35
C SER A 23 42.23 37.10 -12.45
N LEU A 24 41.11 36.71 -11.84
CA LEU A 24 39.92 37.57 -11.71
C LEU A 24 39.27 37.34 -10.35
N ALA A 25 39.67 38.17 -9.37
CA ALA A 25 38.99 38.49 -8.10
C ALA A 25 38.59 37.30 -7.18
N PRO A 26 38.41 37.50 -5.87
CA PRO A 26 37.61 36.55 -5.12
C PRO A 26 36.19 36.66 -5.68
N ARG A 27 35.82 35.74 -6.59
CA ARG A 27 34.41 35.53 -6.91
C ARG A 27 33.79 35.14 -5.59
N ASP A 28 32.94 36.01 -5.07
CA ASP A 28 32.05 35.73 -3.95
C ASP A 28 31.63 34.27 -4.07
N ALA A 29 32.04 33.48 -3.09
CA ALA A 29 31.73 32.07 -3.07
C ALA A 29 30.20 31.98 -3.13
N VAL A 30 29.66 31.66 -4.31
CA VAL A 30 28.23 31.47 -4.49
C VAL A 30 27.88 30.37 -3.51
N ALA A 31 27.23 30.75 -2.41
CA ALA A 31 26.84 29.82 -1.38
C ALA A 31 26.09 28.71 -2.10
N ALA A 32 26.59 27.47 -1.97
CA ALA A 32 25.91 26.32 -2.54
C ALA A 32 24.44 26.41 -2.14
N PRO A 33 23.49 26.19 -3.07
CA PRO A 33 22.08 26.35 -2.78
C PRO A 33 21.77 25.55 -1.52
N TRP A 34 20.99 26.15 -0.62
CA TRP A 34 20.55 25.50 0.61
C TRP A 34 19.84 24.20 0.26
N VAL A 35 20.57 23.08 0.29
CA VAL A 35 19.97 21.76 0.18
C VAL A 35 19.34 21.50 1.54
N ARG A 36 18.02 21.66 1.63
CA ARG A 36 17.26 21.11 2.76
C ARG A 36 17.48 19.60 2.78
N ARG A 37 18.48 19.16 3.55
CA ARG A 37 18.54 17.78 4.04
C ARG A 37 17.46 17.70 5.10
N GLY A 38 16.23 17.40 4.68
CA GLY A 38 15.18 17.06 5.63
C GLY A 38 15.74 15.98 6.56
N GLY A 39 15.68 16.21 7.88
CA GLY A 39 15.96 15.16 8.84
C GLY A 39 15.10 13.94 8.50
N ARG A 40 15.57 12.72 8.82
CA ARG A 40 14.77 11.51 8.57
C ARG A 40 13.40 11.72 9.22
N SER A 41 12.35 11.81 8.40
CA SER A 41 11.00 11.89 8.91
C SER A 41 10.73 10.64 9.73
N ARG A 42 10.14 10.82 10.91
CA ARG A 42 9.71 9.69 11.73
C ARG A 42 8.57 9.00 10.98
N PRO A 43 8.57 7.67 10.86
CA PRO A 43 7.44 6.97 10.28
C PRO A 43 6.18 7.29 11.11
N MET A 44 5.08 7.55 10.41
CA MET A 44 3.80 7.92 10.98
C MET A 44 2.71 7.14 10.25
N ALA A 45 1.72 6.68 11.00
CA ALA A 45 0.56 5.97 10.50
C ALA A 45 -0.67 6.43 11.29
N VAL A 46 -1.80 6.55 10.59
CA VAL A 46 -3.08 7.00 11.12
C VAL A 46 -4.15 6.06 10.57
N ALA A 47 -5.14 5.73 11.39
CA ALA A 47 -6.28 4.90 11.00
C ALA A 47 -7.56 5.36 11.71
N SER A 48 -8.69 4.77 11.31
CA SER A 48 -9.97 4.86 12.03
C SER A 48 -9.87 4.30 13.45
N ALA A 49 -10.89 4.54 14.27
CA ALA A 49 -10.91 4.18 15.69
C ALA A 49 -10.59 2.71 15.98
N ASN A 50 -11.08 1.77 15.15
CA ASN A 50 -10.81 0.33 15.29
C ASN A 50 -9.43 -0.11 14.75
N GLY A 51 -8.68 0.76 14.08
CA GLY A 51 -7.42 0.44 13.39
C GLY A 51 -6.15 0.53 14.24
N LEU A 52 -6.23 0.78 15.55
CA LEU A 52 -5.05 1.03 16.40
C LEU A 52 -4.05 -0.15 16.39
N ARG A 53 -4.55 -1.39 16.38
CA ARG A 53 -3.70 -2.59 16.26
C ARG A 53 -2.96 -2.63 14.91
N GLY A 54 -3.66 -2.26 13.84
CA GLY A 54 -3.10 -2.17 12.49
C GLY A 54 -2.02 -1.08 12.39
N VAL A 55 -2.25 0.09 13.00
CA VAL A 55 -1.26 1.17 13.08
C VAL A 55 0.01 0.72 13.80
N ALA A 56 -0.13 0.06 14.96
CA ALA A 56 1.01 -0.45 15.70
C ALA A 56 1.83 -1.44 14.87
N ARG A 57 1.16 -2.36 14.17
CA ARG A 57 1.80 -3.33 13.27
C ARG A 57 2.51 -2.67 12.09
N ALA A 58 1.86 -1.71 11.44
CA ALA A 58 2.45 -1.01 10.29
C ALA A 58 3.71 -0.23 10.70
N ILE A 59 3.68 0.50 11.82
CA ILE A 59 4.85 1.23 12.33
C ILE A 59 6.00 0.29 12.68
N GLU A 60 5.70 -0.85 13.31
CA GLU A 60 6.70 -1.88 13.62
C GLU A 60 7.40 -2.36 12.34
N LEU A 61 6.64 -2.70 11.29
CA LEU A 61 7.17 -3.21 10.02
C LEU A 61 7.98 -2.16 9.27
N VAL A 62 7.52 -0.91 9.22
CA VAL A 62 8.28 0.20 8.63
C VAL A 62 9.56 0.45 9.42
N GLY A 63 9.53 0.34 10.74
CA GLY A 63 10.72 0.44 11.60
C GLY A 63 11.77 -0.62 11.30
N LYS A 64 11.36 -1.78 10.78
CA LYS A 64 12.25 -2.86 10.31
C LYS A 64 12.69 -2.70 8.85
N GLY A 65 12.29 -1.62 8.18
CA GLY A 65 12.65 -1.35 6.79
C GLY A 65 11.72 -1.97 5.74
N SER A 66 10.53 -2.42 6.14
CA SER A 66 9.51 -2.88 5.19
C SER A 66 9.00 -1.71 4.34
N ASP A 67 8.55 -2.01 3.13
CA ASP A 67 7.85 -1.03 2.30
C ASP A 67 6.57 -0.52 2.99
N THR A 68 6.21 0.74 2.74
CA THR A 68 5.06 1.35 3.42
C THR A 68 3.74 0.72 3.02
N LEU A 69 3.57 0.32 1.75
CA LEU A 69 2.36 -0.36 1.29
C LEU A 69 2.26 -1.76 1.89
N ASP A 70 3.34 -2.52 1.87
CA ASP A 70 3.35 -3.86 2.44
C ASP A 70 3.06 -3.82 3.96
N ALA A 71 3.62 -2.85 4.67
CA ALA A 71 3.39 -2.66 6.10
C ALA A 71 1.93 -2.32 6.44
N ILE A 72 1.27 -1.45 5.68
CA ILE A 72 -0.14 -1.10 5.94
C ILE A 72 -1.08 -2.26 5.60
N VAL A 73 -0.80 -3.04 4.56
CA VAL A 73 -1.62 -4.22 4.19
C VAL A 73 -1.56 -5.25 5.32
N GLU A 74 -0.38 -5.54 5.86
CA GLU A 74 -0.24 -6.40 7.05
C GLU A 74 -0.94 -5.84 8.30
N GLY A 75 -1.01 -4.52 8.43
CA GLY A 75 -1.75 -3.87 9.52
C GLY A 75 -3.27 -4.06 9.37
N VAL A 76 -3.83 -3.78 8.19
CA VAL A 76 -5.27 -3.86 7.91
C VAL A 76 -5.80 -5.29 8.00
N LYS A 77 -5.00 -6.28 7.60
CA LYS A 77 -5.35 -7.71 7.72
C LYS A 77 -5.74 -8.13 9.13
N ILE A 78 -5.25 -7.43 10.17
CA ILE A 78 -5.62 -7.72 11.56
C ILE A 78 -7.13 -7.53 11.76
N GLN A 79 -7.69 -6.45 11.24
CA GLN A 79 -9.14 -6.19 11.29
C GLN A 79 -9.90 -7.09 10.32
N GLU A 80 -9.41 -7.26 9.09
CA GLU A 80 -10.06 -8.11 8.09
C GLU A 80 -10.21 -9.58 8.53
N LEU A 81 -9.36 -10.05 9.44
CA LEU A 81 -9.37 -11.42 9.95
C LEU A 81 -10.01 -11.54 11.35
N ASP A 82 -10.43 -10.44 11.98
CA ASP A 82 -11.07 -10.47 13.30
C ASP A 82 -12.59 -10.71 13.16
N PRO A 83 -13.10 -11.93 13.46
CA PRO A 83 -14.53 -12.22 13.33
C PRO A 83 -15.41 -11.41 14.30
N ASN A 84 -14.82 -10.70 15.26
CA ASN A 84 -15.55 -9.85 16.18
C ASN A 84 -15.80 -8.44 15.63
N ASP A 85 -15.08 -8.04 14.58
CA ASP A 85 -15.29 -6.79 13.86
C ASP A 85 -16.24 -7.01 12.68
N MET A 86 -17.51 -6.64 12.85
CA MET A 86 -18.52 -6.81 11.79
C MET A 86 -18.49 -5.69 10.74
N SER A 87 -17.48 -4.80 10.76
CA SER A 87 -17.34 -3.70 9.80
C SER A 87 -16.24 -3.94 8.76
N VAL A 88 -15.37 -4.93 8.93
CA VAL A 88 -14.22 -5.16 8.05
C VAL A 88 -14.00 -6.66 7.82
N GLY A 89 -13.98 -7.08 6.56
CA GLY A 89 -13.52 -8.43 6.20
C GLY A 89 -14.41 -9.58 6.71
N TYR A 90 -13.77 -10.59 7.30
CA TYR A 90 -14.40 -11.81 7.79
C TYR A 90 -15.36 -11.52 8.95
N GLY A 91 -16.63 -11.87 8.78
CA GLY A 91 -17.69 -11.52 9.73
C GLY A 91 -18.31 -10.15 9.50
N GLY A 92 -17.94 -9.45 8.41
CA GLY A 92 -18.60 -8.24 7.95
C GLY A 92 -20.12 -8.44 7.77
N LEU A 93 -20.88 -7.38 8.04
CA LEU A 93 -22.32 -7.39 7.79
C LEU A 93 -22.61 -7.58 6.30
N PRO A 94 -23.58 -8.45 5.93
CA PRO A 94 -23.90 -8.72 4.53
C PRO A 94 -24.79 -7.63 3.91
N ASN A 95 -24.95 -7.71 2.59
CA ASN A 95 -25.98 -6.98 1.84
C ASN A 95 -27.40 -7.53 2.12
N GLU A 96 -28.42 -6.98 1.46
CA GLU A 96 -29.84 -7.34 1.68
C GLU A 96 -30.16 -8.82 1.46
N GLU A 97 -29.39 -9.49 0.60
CA GLU A 97 -29.52 -10.90 0.24
C GLU A 97 -28.76 -11.83 1.20
N GLY A 98 -28.05 -11.27 2.19
CA GLY A 98 -27.24 -12.05 3.12
C GLY A 98 -25.87 -12.44 2.56
N VAL A 99 -25.39 -11.73 1.53
CA VAL A 99 -24.06 -11.95 0.92
C VAL A 99 -23.07 -10.91 1.44
N VAL A 100 -21.94 -11.38 1.96
CA VAL A 100 -20.85 -10.49 2.40
C VAL A 100 -20.00 -10.08 1.20
N GLN A 101 -20.05 -8.80 0.89
CA GLN A 101 -19.32 -8.16 -0.21
C GLN A 101 -18.34 -7.15 0.36
N LEU A 102 -17.08 -7.27 -0.04
CA LEU A 102 -15.99 -6.49 0.52
C LEU A 102 -15.35 -5.57 -0.52
N ASP A 103 -15.01 -4.36 -0.08
CA ASP A 103 -14.31 -3.37 -0.86
C ASP A 103 -12.96 -3.06 -0.22
N ALA A 104 -11.92 -2.93 -1.04
CA ALA A 104 -10.62 -2.47 -0.58
C ALA A 104 -9.88 -1.75 -1.70
N SER A 105 -9.05 -0.78 -1.32
CA SER A 105 -8.13 -0.14 -2.25
C SER A 105 -6.82 0.21 -1.55
N CYS A 106 -5.76 0.35 -2.34
CA CYS A 106 -4.46 0.76 -1.86
C CYS A 106 -3.74 1.62 -2.91
N MET A 107 -2.83 2.48 -2.44
CA MET A 107 -1.97 3.30 -3.28
C MET A 107 -0.54 3.25 -2.75
N HIS A 108 0.42 3.04 -3.64
CA HIS A 108 1.84 3.07 -3.31
C HIS A 108 2.45 4.42 -3.71
N GLY A 109 2.61 5.31 -2.73
CA GLY A 109 3.07 6.69 -2.92
C GLY A 109 4.32 6.84 -3.81
N PRO A 110 5.45 6.16 -3.53
CA PRO A 110 6.67 6.26 -4.34
C PRO A 110 6.48 5.94 -5.83
N THR A 111 5.62 4.98 -6.16
CA THR A 111 5.36 4.58 -7.56
C THR A 111 4.13 5.23 -8.17
N MET A 112 3.32 5.92 -7.37
CA MET A 112 2.00 6.45 -7.74
C MET A 112 1.03 5.40 -8.33
N ARG A 113 1.29 4.11 -8.11
CA ARG A 113 0.40 3.02 -8.54
C ARG A 113 -0.70 2.80 -7.51
N ALA A 114 -1.86 2.34 -7.99
CA ALA A 114 -3.01 2.00 -7.17
C ALA A 114 -3.60 0.66 -7.59
N GLY A 115 -4.36 0.06 -6.69
CA GLY A 115 -5.11 -1.17 -6.93
C GLY A 115 -6.34 -1.20 -6.02
N ALA A 116 -7.42 -1.81 -6.51
CA ALA A 116 -8.71 -1.84 -5.85
C ALA A 116 -9.51 -3.09 -6.22
N VAL A 117 -10.34 -3.51 -5.28
CA VAL A 117 -11.40 -4.49 -5.47
C VAL A 117 -12.71 -3.94 -4.92
N GLY A 118 -13.81 -4.27 -5.58
CA GLY A 118 -15.15 -3.92 -5.11
C GLY A 118 -16.13 -5.08 -5.23
N ALA A 119 -17.11 -5.14 -4.35
CA ALA A 119 -18.06 -6.25 -4.24
C ALA A 119 -17.37 -7.64 -4.25
N LEU A 120 -16.19 -7.74 -3.65
CA LEU A 120 -15.42 -8.98 -3.61
C LEU A 120 -16.07 -9.93 -2.60
N GLU A 121 -16.44 -11.11 -3.07
CA GLU A 121 -17.06 -12.13 -2.24
C GLU A 121 -16.08 -13.25 -1.92
N GLY A 122 -16.24 -13.85 -0.75
CA GLY A 122 -15.59 -15.10 -0.38
C GLY A 122 -14.08 -15.05 -0.09
N ILE A 123 -13.45 -13.88 -0.13
CA ILE A 123 -12.04 -13.69 0.21
C ILE A 123 -11.92 -12.84 1.47
N LYS A 124 -11.33 -13.39 2.54
CA LYS A 124 -11.25 -12.71 3.86
C LYS A 124 -10.42 -11.42 3.83
N THR A 125 -9.39 -11.35 3.00
CA THR A 125 -8.39 -10.27 2.99
C THR A 125 -8.45 -9.47 1.67
N PRO A 126 -9.48 -8.63 1.46
CA PRO A 126 -9.63 -7.85 0.23
C PRO A 126 -8.48 -6.86 0.01
N SER A 127 -7.83 -6.35 1.07
CA SER A 127 -6.65 -5.48 0.98
C SER A 127 -5.47 -6.15 0.25
N GLU A 128 -5.27 -7.45 0.45
CA GLU A 128 -4.24 -8.19 -0.27
C GLU A 128 -4.56 -8.30 -1.75
N ILE A 129 -5.83 -8.53 -2.10
CA ILE A 129 -6.25 -8.63 -3.51
C ILE A 129 -6.09 -7.28 -4.20
N ALA A 130 -6.44 -6.18 -3.54
CA ALA A 130 -6.17 -4.83 -4.04
C ALA A 130 -4.67 -4.60 -4.30
N ARG A 131 -3.79 -5.07 -3.40
CA ARG A 131 -2.33 -5.02 -3.62
C ARG A 131 -1.87 -5.90 -4.78
N LEU A 132 -2.49 -7.07 -5.00
CA LEU A 132 -2.19 -7.92 -6.15
C LEU A 132 -2.62 -7.26 -7.48
N VAL A 133 -3.78 -6.60 -7.50
CA VAL A 133 -4.23 -5.81 -8.67
C VAL A 133 -3.19 -4.74 -9.01
N LEU A 134 -2.74 -3.98 -8.00
CA LEU A 134 -1.68 -2.98 -8.15
C LEU A 134 -0.40 -3.58 -8.73
N LYS A 135 0.02 -4.75 -8.23
CA LYS A 135 1.34 -5.33 -8.52
C LYS A 135 1.40 -6.06 -9.86
N TYR A 136 0.35 -6.78 -10.23
CA TYR A 136 0.41 -7.76 -11.32
C TYR A 136 -0.53 -7.48 -12.49
N THR A 137 -1.25 -6.35 -12.46
CA THR A 137 -2.10 -5.93 -13.58
C THR A 137 -1.73 -4.53 -14.05
N ASN A 138 -2.19 -4.18 -15.25
CA ASN A 138 -2.19 -2.82 -15.77
C ASN A 138 -3.51 -2.08 -15.47
N HIS A 139 -4.41 -2.71 -14.71
CA HIS A 139 -5.69 -2.15 -14.30
C HIS A 139 -5.62 -1.62 -12.87
N ILE A 140 -6.57 -0.76 -12.51
CA ILE A 140 -6.67 -0.22 -11.14
C ILE A 140 -7.71 -0.99 -10.33
N MET A 141 -8.84 -1.37 -10.93
CA MET A 141 -9.98 -1.91 -10.18
C MET A 141 -10.55 -3.15 -10.86
N LEU A 142 -10.81 -4.18 -10.05
CA LEU A 142 -11.60 -5.35 -10.42
C LEU A 142 -12.83 -5.42 -9.51
N VAL A 143 -13.95 -5.96 -9.99
CA VAL A 143 -15.18 -6.01 -9.19
C VAL A 143 -15.88 -7.36 -9.25
N GLY A 144 -16.66 -7.67 -8.22
CA GLY A 144 -17.56 -8.81 -8.17
C GLY A 144 -16.85 -10.15 -8.38
N GLN A 145 -17.50 -11.00 -9.16
CA GLN A 145 -17.00 -12.33 -9.49
C GLN A 145 -15.63 -12.30 -10.20
N ASP A 146 -15.33 -11.26 -10.96
CA ASP A 146 -14.07 -11.14 -11.70
C ASP A 146 -12.90 -10.88 -10.75
N ALA A 147 -13.12 -10.08 -9.70
CA ALA A 147 -12.16 -9.90 -8.62
C ALA A 147 -11.92 -11.22 -7.85
N GLN A 148 -12.98 -12.00 -7.62
CA GLN A 148 -12.85 -13.32 -6.98
C GLN A 148 -12.05 -14.30 -7.84
N ARG A 149 -12.34 -14.39 -9.15
CA ARG A 149 -11.56 -15.26 -10.07
C ARG A 149 -10.09 -14.85 -10.11
N PHE A 150 -9.82 -13.55 -10.10
CA PHE A 150 -8.46 -13.04 -9.99
C PHE A 150 -7.79 -13.49 -8.68
N ALA A 151 -8.45 -13.32 -7.53
CA ALA A 151 -7.92 -13.77 -6.24
C ALA A 151 -7.60 -15.27 -6.22
N VAL A 152 -8.51 -16.10 -6.74
CA VAL A 152 -8.33 -17.56 -6.83
C VAL A 152 -7.14 -17.92 -7.71
N SER A 153 -6.88 -17.18 -8.80
CA SER A 153 -5.70 -17.41 -9.65
C SER A 153 -4.36 -17.21 -8.92
N TYR A 154 -4.35 -16.46 -7.80
CA TYR A 154 -3.20 -16.29 -6.91
C TYR A 154 -3.21 -17.24 -5.70
N GLY A 155 -4.12 -18.22 -5.67
CA GLY A 155 -4.17 -19.27 -4.65
C GLY A 155 -5.02 -18.94 -3.42
N TYR A 156 -5.80 -17.85 -3.45
CA TYR A 156 -6.75 -17.55 -2.38
C TYR A 156 -7.95 -18.51 -2.45
N LYS A 157 -8.45 -18.89 -1.28
CA LYS A 157 -9.59 -19.80 -1.15
C LYS A 157 -10.88 -18.99 -1.03
N VAL A 158 -11.91 -19.45 -1.72
CA VAL A 158 -13.28 -18.96 -1.53
C VAL A 158 -13.84 -19.62 -0.28
N GLU A 159 -14.26 -18.82 0.68
CA GLU A 159 -14.81 -19.25 1.96
C GLU A 159 -16.12 -18.50 2.25
N ASP A 160 -16.99 -19.05 3.10
CA ASP A 160 -18.13 -18.30 3.63
C ASP A 160 -17.63 -17.26 4.65
N LEU A 161 -17.92 -15.99 4.39
CA LEU A 161 -17.51 -14.89 5.25
C LEU A 161 -18.58 -14.52 6.27
N LEU A 162 -19.82 -15.00 6.10
CA LEU A 162 -20.94 -14.65 6.97
C LEU A 162 -20.93 -15.50 8.24
N THR A 163 -20.37 -14.93 9.31
CA THR A 163 -20.34 -15.60 10.62
C THR A 163 -21.74 -15.75 11.21
N PRO A 164 -21.97 -16.71 12.14
CA PRO A 164 -23.26 -16.87 12.81
C PRO A 164 -23.77 -15.58 13.48
N ARG A 165 -22.87 -14.81 14.10
CA ARG A 165 -23.19 -13.52 14.74
C ARG A 165 -23.67 -12.48 13.72
N ALA A 166 -22.97 -12.35 12.59
CA ALA A 166 -23.38 -11.42 11.53
C ALA A 166 -24.69 -11.86 10.87
N ARG A 167 -24.91 -13.18 10.72
CA ARG A 167 -26.16 -13.75 10.24
C ARG A 167 -27.34 -13.44 11.16
N GLU A 168 -27.17 -13.56 12.47
CA GLU A 168 -28.20 -13.20 13.45
C GLU A 168 -28.57 -11.72 13.36
N ALA A 169 -27.56 -10.84 13.28
CA ALA A 169 -27.80 -9.40 13.09
C ALA A 169 -28.56 -9.09 11.79
N TRP A 170 -28.22 -9.76 10.69
CA TRP A 170 -28.94 -9.62 9.41
C TRP A 170 -30.38 -10.14 9.48
N LEU A 171 -30.62 -11.29 10.13
CA LEU A 171 -31.97 -11.83 10.32
C LEU A 171 -32.84 -10.89 11.17
N HIS A 172 -32.27 -10.28 12.21
CA HIS A 172 -32.97 -9.28 13.01
C HIS A 172 -33.28 -8.01 12.22
N TRP A 173 -32.39 -7.58 11.32
CA TRP A 173 -32.63 -6.43 10.44
C TRP A 173 -33.72 -6.71 9.38
N ARG A 174 -33.81 -7.95 8.89
CA ARG A 174 -34.81 -8.40 7.89
C ARG A 174 -36.24 -8.54 8.43
N ALA A 175 -36.40 -8.74 9.73
CA ALA A 175 -37.66 -9.03 10.40
C ALA A 175 -38.52 -7.76 10.56
#